data_AF-A0A536XJ99-F1
#
_entry.id   AF-A0A536XJ99-F1
#
_cell.length_a   1.000
_cell.length_b   1.000
_cell.length_c   1.000
_cell.angle_alpha   90.00
_cell.angle_beta   90.00
_cell.angle_gamma   90.00
#
_symmetry.space_group_name_H-M   'P 1'
#
loop_
_entity.id
_entity.type
_entity.pdbx_description
1 polymer ?
#
loop_
_entity_poly.entity_id
_entity_poly.type
_entity_poly.pdbx_seq_one_letter_code
_entity_poly.pdbx_strand_id
1 'polypeptide(L)'
;MTLKHVFANVLVVALALLASAASAVDITGAGATFPYPIYAKWAEAYKAKTGVGMNYQSIGSGGGIKQIQNKTVDFGASDMPLKPEDLDKDGLLQFPTVIGGDVPVVNLEGVTAGQLKLTGPVLADIYLGKIVKWNDPAIVKLNPTLKLPDSEITVVHRSDGSGTTFIWVNYLSKMSPEWKQKVGEGTAVAWPTGVGGKGNEGVASYVQRVKGSIGYVEYAYALQNKMASVQLQNRDGNFVTPSAETFKAAAAGADWSKVPGYYLVLTDQPGKNAWPVSGATFILMYKSQPKPEKAREVLKFFDWAYFRMRSRDRSRTPGSPRLKTLPASRSIRP
;
A
#
# COMPACT_ATOMS: atom_id res chain seq x y z
N MET A 1 -58.62 20.04 39.48
CA MET A 1 -57.25 19.73 38.99
C MET A 1 -57.23 19.98 37.49
N THR A 2 -56.63 21.09 37.07
CA THR A 2 -56.82 21.69 35.74
C THR A 2 -55.97 21.03 34.66
N LEU A 3 -56.61 20.79 33.50
CA LEU A 3 -56.10 20.23 32.24
C LEU A 3 -54.84 20.93 31.67
N LYS A 4 -54.39 22.02 32.30
CA LYS A 4 -53.18 22.78 31.95
C LYS A 4 -51.87 22.06 32.29
N HIS A 5 -51.89 21.06 33.17
CA HIS A 5 -50.67 20.35 33.59
C HIS A 5 -50.32 19.13 32.72
N VAL A 6 -51.26 18.63 31.91
CA VAL A 6 -51.01 17.47 31.04
C VAL A 6 -50.31 17.88 29.74
N PHE A 7 -50.61 19.07 29.21
CA PHE A 7 -49.98 19.58 27.98
C PHE A 7 -48.53 20.06 28.16
N ALA A 8 -48.15 20.51 29.36
CA ALA A 8 -46.78 20.92 29.64
C ALA A 8 -45.78 19.74 29.63
N ASN A 9 -46.22 18.55 30.05
CA ASN A 9 -45.35 17.36 30.11
C ASN A 9 -45.21 16.64 28.77
N VAL A 10 -46.19 16.72 27.86
CA VAL A 10 -46.09 16.12 26.52
C VAL A 10 -45.17 16.93 25.60
N LEU A 11 -45.09 18.25 25.77
CA LEU A 11 -44.22 19.11 24.98
C LEU A 11 -42.72 18.93 25.33
N VAL A 12 -42.41 18.62 26.59
CA VAL A 12 -41.03 18.37 27.04
C VAL A 12 -40.50 17.00 26.56
N VAL A 13 -41.37 15.99 26.43
CA VAL A 13 -40.99 14.68 25.88
C VAL A 13 -40.81 14.74 24.35
N ALA A 14 -41.57 15.58 23.65
CA ALA A 14 -41.40 15.79 22.20
C ALA A 14 -40.11 16.57 21.86
N LEU A 15 -39.67 17.51 22.70
CA LEU A 15 -38.37 18.18 22.51
C LEU A 15 -37.16 17.30 22.89
N ALA A 16 -37.34 16.32 23.79
CA ALA A 16 -36.28 15.38 24.15
C ALA A 16 -35.97 14.34 23.06
N LEU A 17 -36.90 14.10 22.13
CA LEU A 17 -36.71 13.20 20.98
C LEU A 17 -36.06 13.88 19.76
N LEU A 18 -35.84 15.19 19.81
CA LEU A 18 -34.99 15.92 18.86
C LEU A 18 -33.52 15.96 19.30
N ALA A 19 -33.16 15.29 20.40
CA ALA A 19 -31.80 15.11 20.82
C ALA A 19 -31.04 14.19 19.85
N SER A 20 -30.39 14.84 18.87
CA SER A 20 -29.20 14.37 18.17
C SER A 20 -29.33 13.04 17.42
N ALA A 21 -29.99 13.08 16.26
CA ALA A 21 -29.39 12.40 15.12
C ALA A 21 -28.07 13.11 14.81
N ALA A 22 -27.01 12.75 15.54
CA ALA A 22 -25.66 13.19 15.23
C ALA A 22 -25.41 12.79 13.77
N SER A 23 -25.45 13.77 12.86
CA SER A 23 -25.10 13.54 11.47
C SER A 23 -23.66 13.04 11.48
N ALA A 24 -23.48 11.75 11.19
CA ALA A 24 -22.18 11.13 11.21
C ALA A 24 -21.28 11.95 10.27
N VAL A 25 -20.18 12.48 10.81
CA VAL A 25 -19.31 13.40 10.07
C VAL A 25 -18.44 12.55 9.14
N ASP A 26 -18.91 12.32 7.91
CA ASP A 26 -18.18 11.51 6.93
C ASP A 26 -16.80 12.12 6.62
N ILE A 27 -15.77 11.30 6.58
CA ILE A 27 -14.41 11.74 6.29
C ILE A 27 -14.02 11.41 4.84
N THR A 28 -13.23 12.27 4.23
CA THR A 28 -12.77 12.16 2.84
C THR A 28 -11.27 11.97 2.80
N GLY A 29 -10.82 11.01 2.00
CA GLY A 29 -9.39 10.75 1.79
C GLY A 29 -9.09 10.47 0.33
N ALA A 30 -7.87 10.75 -0.10
CA ALA A 30 -7.41 10.42 -1.43
C ALA A 30 -5.94 10.05 -1.47
N GLY A 31 -5.57 9.13 -2.35
CA GLY A 31 -4.17 8.89 -2.68
C GLY A 31 -3.85 7.44 -2.99
N ALA A 32 -2.86 6.92 -2.26
CA ALA A 32 -2.24 5.64 -2.48
C ALA A 32 -3.23 4.49 -2.80
N THR A 33 -2.97 3.80 -3.90
CA THR A 33 -3.71 2.58 -4.27
C THR A 33 -3.21 1.35 -3.51
N PHE A 34 -1.96 1.39 -3.01
CA PHE A 34 -1.33 0.31 -2.25
C PHE A 34 -2.16 -0.13 -1.02
N PRO A 35 -2.60 0.76 -0.12
CA PRO A 35 -3.42 0.37 1.03
C PRO A 35 -4.91 0.28 0.75
N TYR A 36 -5.37 0.59 -0.47
CA TYR A 36 -6.80 0.66 -0.77
C TYR A 36 -7.59 -0.60 -0.35
N PRO A 37 -7.11 -1.84 -0.61
CA PRO A 37 -7.83 -3.04 -0.22
C PRO A 37 -8.08 -3.16 1.29
N ILE A 38 -7.16 -2.66 2.13
CA ILE A 38 -7.34 -2.70 3.58
C ILE A 38 -8.15 -1.49 4.09
N TYR A 39 -7.94 -0.31 3.52
CA TYR A 39 -8.71 0.89 3.87
C TYR A 39 -10.20 0.72 3.55
N ALA A 40 -10.55 0.15 2.40
CA ALA A 40 -11.94 -0.14 2.04
C ALA A 40 -12.61 -1.06 3.09
N LYS A 41 -11.92 -2.11 3.53
CA LYS A 41 -12.41 -3.02 4.58
C LYS A 41 -12.50 -2.37 5.96
N TRP A 42 -11.67 -1.37 6.24
CA TRP A 42 -11.77 -0.58 7.46
C TRP A 42 -12.93 0.40 7.40
N ALA A 43 -13.13 1.07 6.27
CA ALA A 43 -14.25 1.98 6.04
C ALA A 43 -15.60 1.29 6.25
N GLU A 44 -15.81 0.14 5.62
CA GLU A 44 -17.03 -0.66 5.74
C GLU A 44 -17.32 -1.02 7.20
N ALA A 45 -16.31 -1.59 7.88
CA ALA A 45 -16.47 -2.04 9.25
C ALA A 45 -16.55 -0.90 10.27
N TYR A 46 -15.95 0.26 9.99
CA TYR A 46 -16.08 1.45 10.82
C TYR A 46 -17.49 2.02 10.68
N LYS A 47 -17.98 2.19 9.46
CA LYS A 47 -19.34 2.66 9.18
C LYS A 47 -20.40 1.77 9.82
N ALA A 48 -20.26 0.45 9.72
CA ALA A 48 -21.17 -0.49 10.37
C ALA A 48 -21.19 -0.34 11.91
N LYS A 49 -20.10 0.13 12.52
CA LYS A 49 -19.98 0.29 13.97
C LYS A 49 -20.39 1.67 14.47
N THR A 50 -20.08 2.73 13.72
CA THR A 50 -20.17 4.12 14.20
C THR A 50 -21.17 4.96 13.40
N GLY A 51 -21.64 4.48 12.25
CA GLY A 51 -22.42 5.24 11.28
C GLY A 51 -21.58 6.19 10.42
N VAL A 52 -20.29 6.40 10.73
CA VAL A 52 -19.40 7.33 10.01
C VAL A 52 -18.84 6.68 8.75
N GLY A 53 -19.08 7.30 7.60
CA GLY A 53 -18.50 6.92 6.31
C GLY A 53 -17.08 7.45 6.12
N MET A 54 -16.24 6.63 5.50
CA MET A 54 -14.97 7.08 4.92
C MET A 54 -15.04 6.95 3.40
N ASN A 55 -15.05 8.09 2.71
CA ASN A 55 -14.98 8.15 1.26
C ASN A 55 -13.51 8.27 0.82
N TYR A 56 -12.92 7.17 0.35
CA TYR A 56 -11.53 7.12 -0.07
C TYR A 56 -11.37 6.97 -1.58
N GLN A 57 -10.61 7.88 -2.20
CA GLN A 57 -10.33 7.91 -3.63
C GLN A 57 -8.96 7.30 -3.93
N SER A 58 -8.97 6.12 -4.55
CA SER A 58 -7.76 5.39 -4.99
C SER A 58 -7.19 6.02 -6.28
N ILE A 59 -6.34 7.04 -6.14
CA ILE A 59 -5.86 7.88 -7.27
C ILE A 59 -4.33 7.94 -7.43
N GLY A 60 -3.61 7.15 -6.64
CA GLY A 60 -2.15 7.18 -6.58
C GLY A 60 -1.62 8.21 -5.58
N SER A 61 -0.46 7.91 -4.98
CA SER A 61 0.14 8.72 -3.92
C SER A 61 0.44 10.15 -4.36
N GLY A 62 0.89 10.35 -5.61
CA GLY A 62 1.13 11.68 -6.14
C GLY A 62 -0.16 12.51 -6.25
N GLY A 63 -1.29 11.87 -6.55
CA GLY A 63 -2.61 12.48 -6.50
C GLY A 63 -3.03 12.83 -5.08
N GLY A 64 -2.80 11.92 -4.12
CA GLY A 64 -3.10 12.13 -2.70
C GLY A 64 -2.34 13.31 -2.08
N ILE A 65 -1.03 13.41 -2.34
CA ILE A 65 -0.19 14.53 -1.91
C ILE A 65 -0.74 15.86 -2.45
N LYS A 66 -1.06 15.92 -3.75
CA LYS A 66 -1.64 17.14 -4.36
C LYS A 66 -2.99 17.51 -3.78
N GLN A 67 -3.89 16.54 -3.56
CA GLN A 67 -5.21 16.80 -3.01
C GLN A 67 -5.12 17.34 -1.58
N ILE A 68 -4.28 16.75 -0.72
CA ILE A 68 -4.12 17.27 0.64
C ILE A 68 -3.48 18.66 0.64
N GLN A 69 -2.45 18.92 -0.18
CA GLN A 69 -1.83 20.25 -0.32
C GLN A 69 -2.82 21.32 -0.82
N ASN A 70 -3.78 20.92 -1.66
CA ASN A 70 -4.84 21.77 -2.17
C ASN A 70 -6.07 21.87 -1.24
N LYS A 71 -6.03 21.26 -0.05
CA LYS A 71 -7.11 21.29 0.95
C LYS A 71 -8.46 20.73 0.45
N THR A 72 -8.43 19.78 -0.48
CA THR A 72 -9.65 19.20 -1.09
C THR A 72 -10.16 17.97 -0.36
N VAL A 73 -9.36 17.37 0.53
CA VAL A 73 -9.68 16.18 1.31
C VAL A 73 -9.27 16.35 2.77
N ASP A 74 -9.88 15.59 3.67
CA ASP A 74 -9.56 15.63 5.10
C ASP A 74 -8.19 14.98 5.41
N PHE A 75 -7.76 14.01 4.59
CA PHE A 75 -6.42 13.42 4.64
C PHE A 75 -5.90 12.96 3.27
N GLY A 76 -4.60 13.09 3.07
CA GLY A 76 -3.89 12.47 1.94
C GLY A 76 -3.30 11.12 2.33
N ALA A 77 -3.07 10.24 1.35
CA ALA A 77 -2.38 8.96 1.57
C ALA A 77 -1.24 8.75 0.55
N SER A 78 -0.07 8.34 1.02
CA SER A 78 1.13 8.16 0.20
C SER A 78 2.00 6.99 0.66
N ASP A 79 2.54 6.22 -0.27
CA ASP A 79 3.54 5.18 0.05
C ASP A 79 4.98 5.72 -0.07
N MET A 80 5.14 6.91 -0.67
CA MET A 80 6.37 7.70 -0.58
C MET A 80 6.26 8.61 0.63
N PRO A 81 7.08 8.40 1.69
CA PRO A 81 7.08 9.33 2.80
C PRO A 81 7.59 10.69 2.33
N LEU A 82 6.96 11.77 2.78
CA LEU A 82 7.48 13.11 2.56
C LEU A 82 8.62 13.39 3.54
N LYS A 83 9.63 14.12 3.08
CA LYS A 83 10.74 14.53 3.93
C LYS A 83 10.27 15.55 4.97
N PRO A 84 10.93 15.64 6.14
CA PRO A 84 10.56 16.60 7.18
C PRO A 84 10.46 18.04 6.67
N GLU A 85 11.39 18.47 5.82
CA GLU A 85 11.40 19.82 5.23
C GLU A 85 10.17 20.10 4.35
N ASP A 86 9.68 19.11 3.59
CA ASP A 86 8.49 19.24 2.76
C ASP A 86 7.22 19.26 3.62
N LEU A 87 7.19 18.43 4.67
CA LEU A 87 6.11 18.42 5.66
C LEU A 87 5.99 19.77 6.37
N ASP A 88 7.11 20.33 6.82
CA ASP A 88 7.13 21.61 7.51
C ASP A 88 6.72 22.77 6.60
N LYS A 89 7.24 22.77 5.36
CA LYS A 89 6.88 23.76 4.33
C LYS A 89 5.38 23.81 4.08
N ASP A 90 4.72 22.65 3.99
CA ASP A 90 3.30 22.56 3.69
C ASP A 90 2.41 22.55 4.95
N GLY A 91 3.01 22.63 6.15
CA GLY A 91 2.28 22.58 7.42
C GLY A 91 1.60 21.23 7.67
N LEU A 92 2.16 20.15 7.13
CA LEU A 92 1.66 18.79 7.21
C LEU A 92 2.36 17.98 8.31
N LEU A 93 1.64 17.00 8.85
CA LEU A 93 2.19 15.88 9.60
C LEU A 93 1.96 14.60 8.81
N GLN A 94 2.79 13.61 9.11
CA GLN A 94 2.75 12.29 8.49
C GLN A 94 2.72 11.23 9.58
N PHE A 95 1.97 10.15 9.37
CA PHE A 95 2.10 8.94 10.20
C PHE A 95 1.85 7.65 9.40
N PRO A 96 2.62 6.58 9.65
CA PRO A 96 2.47 5.30 8.96
C PRO A 96 1.24 4.51 9.45
N THR A 97 0.55 3.80 8.54
CA THR A 97 -0.59 2.95 8.90
C THR A 97 -0.31 1.46 8.83
N VAL A 98 0.22 0.98 7.69
CA VAL A 98 0.46 -0.45 7.45
C VAL A 98 1.75 -0.64 6.68
N ILE A 99 2.31 -1.84 6.79
CA ILE A 99 3.43 -2.32 5.97
C ILE A 99 2.89 -3.39 5.03
N GLY A 100 3.33 -3.34 3.78
CA GLY A 100 3.08 -4.38 2.78
C GLY A 100 4.32 -4.59 1.93
N GLY A 101 4.14 -5.27 0.80
CA GLY A 101 5.22 -5.50 -0.16
C GLY A 101 4.70 -5.43 -1.58
N ASP A 102 5.49 -4.80 -2.43
CA ASP A 102 5.30 -4.80 -3.86
C ASP A 102 5.94 -6.07 -4.44
N VAL A 103 5.22 -6.72 -5.33
CA VAL A 103 5.59 -8.03 -5.86
C VAL A 103 5.65 -8.00 -7.37
N PRO A 104 6.70 -8.58 -8.00
CA PRO A 104 6.67 -8.87 -9.41
C PRO A 104 5.58 -9.93 -9.66
N VAL A 105 4.74 -9.66 -10.65
CA VAL A 105 3.70 -10.57 -11.14
C VAL A 105 3.91 -10.78 -12.62
N VAL A 106 3.78 -12.03 -13.06
CA VAL A 106 4.01 -12.41 -14.47
C VAL A 106 2.79 -13.12 -15.05
N ASN A 107 2.70 -13.10 -16.38
CA ASN A 107 1.74 -13.90 -17.13
C ASN A 107 2.48 -14.80 -18.12
N LEU A 108 2.88 -15.98 -17.63
CA LEU A 108 3.59 -17.00 -18.40
C LEU A 108 2.83 -18.30 -18.34
N GLU A 109 2.64 -18.90 -19.51
CA GLU A 109 2.00 -20.20 -19.62
C GLU A 109 2.79 -21.26 -18.84
N GLY A 110 2.10 -22.03 -18.01
CA GLY A 110 2.72 -23.07 -17.18
C GLY A 110 3.48 -22.57 -15.95
N VAL A 111 3.56 -21.25 -15.71
CA VAL A 111 4.20 -20.68 -14.51
C VAL A 111 3.14 -20.22 -13.53
N THR A 112 3.21 -20.75 -12.31
CA THR A 112 2.31 -20.42 -11.20
C THR A 112 3.04 -19.64 -10.11
N ALA A 113 2.28 -19.08 -9.17
CA ALA A 113 2.81 -18.27 -8.08
C ALA A 113 3.92 -18.99 -7.30
N GLY A 114 5.05 -18.33 -7.12
CA GLY A 114 6.20 -18.83 -6.39
C GLY A 114 7.12 -19.75 -7.20
N GLN A 115 6.85 -20.04 -8.48
CA GLN A 115 7.75 -20.89 -9.27
C GLN A 115 8.93 -20.13 -9.87
N LEU A 116 8.69 -18.93 -10.41
CA LEU A 116 9.73 -18.11 -11.02
C LEU A 116 10.56 -17.41 -9.93
N LYS A 117 11.87 -17.40 -10.11
CA LYS A 117 12.87 -16.71 -9.28
C LYS A 117 13.57 -15.63 -10.09
N LEU A 118 13.66 -14.42 -9.54
CA LEU A 118 14.44 -13.32 -10.11
C LEU A 118 15.33 -12.68 -9.03
N THR A 119 16.38 -11.99 -9.46
CA THR A 119 17.23 -11.15 -8.61
C THR A 119 16.97 -9.67 -8.91
N GLY A 120 17.35 -8.79 -7.99
CA GLY A 120 17.26 -7.34 -8.19
C GLY A 120 17.93 -6.84 -9.47
N PRO A 121 19.18 -7.25 -9.78
CA PRO A 121 19.85 -6.87 -11.02
C PRO A 121 19.11 -7.34 -12.29
N VAL A 122 18.65 -8.60 -12.33
CA VAL A 122 17.88 -9.13 -13.48
C VAL A 122 16.58 -8.35 -13.65
N LEU A 123 15.90 -8.03 -12.54
CA LEU A 123 14.69 -7.23 -12.56
C LEU A 123 14.96 -5.82 -13.09
N ALA A 124 16.06 -5.17 -12.68
CA ALA A 124 16.44 -3.86 -13.22
C ALA A 124 16.74 -3.93 -14.72
N ASP A 125 17.44 -4.95 -15.20
CA ASP A 125 17.76 -5.12 -16.62
C ASP A 125 16.51 -5.39 -17.48
N ILE A 126 15.50 -6.09 -16.94
CA ILE A 126 14.18 -6.23 -17.59
C ILE A 126 13.52 -4.85 -17.77
N TYR A 127 13.44 -4.04 -16.72
CA TYR A 127 12.79 -2.72 -16.79
C TYR A 127 13.62 -1.68 -17.55
N LEU A 128 14.94 -1.89 -17.72
CA LEU A 128 15.79 -1.14 -18.64
C LEU A 128 15.60 -1.55 -20.11
N GLY A 129 14.91 -2.65 -20.39
CA GLY A 129 14.75 -3.20 -21.74
C GLY A 129 16.00 -3.93 -22.26
N LYS A 130 16.92 -4.33 -21.38
CA LYS A 130 18.13 -5.10 -21.74
C LYS A 130 17.84 -6.59 -21.82
N ILE A 131 17.00 -7.11 -20.94
CA ILE A 131 16.48 -8.48 -21.00
C ILE A 131 15.07 -8.40 -21.58
N VAL A 132 14.92 -8.88 -22.81
CA VAL A 132 13.69 -8.71 -23.61
C VAL A 132 12.94 -10.03 -23.88
N LYS A 133 13.49 -11.17 -23.46
CA LYS A 133 12.87 -12.49 -23.64
C LYS A 133 12.94 -13.32 -22.36
N TRP A 134 11.94 -14.18 -22.15
CA TRP A 134 11.84 -15.01 -20.94
C TRP A 134 12.87 -16.14 -20.84
N ASN A 135 13.37 -16.63 -21.97
CA ASN A 135 14.45 -17.62 -22.05
C ASN A 135 15.86 -16.99 -22.02
N ASP A 136 15.98 -15.72 -21.66
CA ASP A 136 17.28 -15.06 -21.52
C ASP A 136 18.20 -15.86 -20.57
N PRO A 137 19.50 -16.04 -20.90
CA PRO A 137 20.43 -16.81 -20.08
C PRO A 137 20.47 -16.38 -18.61
N ALA A 138 20.28 -15.09 -18.31
CA ALA A 138 20.25 -14.58 -16.95
C ALA A 138 19.03 -15.07 -16.17
N ILE A 139 17.87 -15.24 -16.82
CA ILE A 139 16.65 -15.78 -16.20
C ILE A 139 16.74 -17.30 -16.10
N VAL A 140 17.19 -17.97 -17.16
CA VAL A 140 17.33 -19.45 -17.20
C VAL A 140 18.29 -19.95 -16.12
N LYS A 141 19.42 -19.27 -15.91
CA LYS A 141 20.39 -19.62 -14.86
C LYS A 141 19.78 -19.64 -13.46
N LEU A 142 18.78 -18.78 -13.19
CA LEU A 142 18.09 -18.71 -11.89
C LEU A 142 16.99 -19.78 -11.74
N ASN A 143 16.56 -20.39 -12.85
CA ASN A 143 15.39 -21.25 -12.93
C ASN A 143 15.67 -22.53 -13.73
N PRO A 144 16.68 -23.35 -13.36
CA PRO A 144 17.15 -24.48 -14.18
C PRO A 144 16.11 -25.58 -14.40
N THR A 145 15.07 -25.63 -13.55
CA THR A 145 13.99 -26.63 -13.64
C THR A 145 12.72 -26.11 -14.31
N LEU A 146 12.65 -24.80 -14.60
CA LEU A 146 11.47 -24.17 -15.19
C LEU A 146 11.64 -24.09 -16.71
N LYS A 147 10.66 -24.59 -17.46
CA LYS A 147 10.63 -24.46 -18.93
C LYS A 147 10.19 -23.04 -19.28
N LEU A 148 11.16 -22.16 -19.51
CA LEU A 148 10.90 -20.76 -19.86
C LEU A 148 10.64 -20.61 -21.37
N PRO A 149 9.60 -19.86 -21.78
CA PRO A 149 9.27 -19.68 -23.19
C PRO A 149 10.24 -18.73 -23.90
N ASP A 150 10.40 -18.89 -25.22
CA ASP A 150 11.07 -17.93 -26.12
C ASP A 150 10.16 -16.74 -26.50
N SER A 151 9.28 -16.33 -25.59
CA SER A 151 8.39 -15.19 -25.81
C SER A 151 9.04 -13.89 -25.32
N GLU A 152 8.74 -12.79 -25.99
CA GLU A 152 9.15 -11.46 -25.55
C GLU A 152 8.56 -11.09 -24.18
N ILE A 153 9.28 -10.23 -23.46
CA ILE A 153 8.85 -9.65 -22.19
C ILE A 153 8.12 -8.34 -22.47
N THR A 154 6.85 -8.28 -22.07
CA THR A 154 6.12 -7.00 -22.03
C THR A 154 6.18 -6.41 -20.62
N VAL A 155 6.94 -5.33 -20.44
CA VAL A 155 6.96 -4.60 -19.18
C VAL A 155 5.65 -3.82 -19.00
N VAL A 156 5.05 -3.92 -17.81
CA VAL A 156 3.88 -3.15 -17.40
C VAL A 156 4.28 -2.32 -16.17
N HIS A 157 4.17 -1.00 -16.29
CA HIS A 157 4.48 -0.07 -15.22
C HIS A 157 3.26 0.80 -14.88
N ARG A 158 3.39 1.66 -13.87
CA ARG A 158 2.34 2.62 -13.53
C ARG A 158 2.36 3.83 -14.48
N SER A 159 1.18 4.29 -14.85
CA SER A 159 0.97 5.53 -15.64
C SER A 159 0.74 6.77 -14.78
N ASP A 160 0.30 6.58 -13.53
CA ASP A 160 -0.03 7.63 -12.57
C ASP A 160 1.05 7.79 -11.48
N GLY A 161 1.09 8.99 -10.86
CA GLY A 161 2.00 9.27 -9.74
C GLY A 161 1.75 8.34 -8.56
N SER A 162 2.68 7.44 -8.30
CA SER A 162 2.46 6.21 -7.54
C SER A 162 3.52 5.97 -6.47
N GLY A 163 3.08 5.70 -5.23
CA GLY A 163 3.97 5.28 -4.14
C GLY A 163 4.51 3.86 -4.34
N THR A 164 3.70 2.93 -4.87
CA THR A 164 4.17 1.63 -5.37
C THR A 164 5.32 1.79 -6.38
N THR A 165 5.24 2.78 -7.27
CA THR A 165 6.34 3.10 -8.18
C THR A 165 7.55 3.58 -7.42
N PHE A 166 7.40 4.52 -6.50
CA PHE A 166 8.50 4.99 -5.67
C PHE A 166 9.22 3.83 -4.96
N ILE A 167 8.50 2.93 -4.29
CA ILE A 167 9.08 1.76 -3.61
C ILE A 167 9.82 0.88 -4.63
N TRP A 168 9.19 0.60 -5.77
CA TRP A 168 9.77 -0.22 -6.83
C TRP A 168 11.08 0.36 -7.38
N VAL A 169 11.07 1.63 -7.81
CA VAL A 169 12.23 2.25 -8.45
C VAL A 169 13.31 2.66 -7.46
N ASN A 170 12.96 2.86 -6.18
CA ASN A 170 13.94 2.98 -5.11
C ASN A 170 14.67 1.65 -4.90
N TYR A 171 13.97 0.50 -4.94
CA TYR A 171 14.61 -0.82 -4.93
C TYR A 171 15.50 -1.01 -6.16
N LEU A 172 14.99 -0.76 -7.38
CA LEU A 172 15.80 -0.90 -8.61
C LEU A 172 17.05 0.00 -8.60
N SER A 173 16.95 1.22 -8.06
CA SER A 173 18.09 2.14 -7.90
C SER A 173 19.16 1.61 -6.94
N LYS A 174 18.80 0.76 -5.97
CA LYS A 174 19.76 0.07 -5.10
C LYS A 174 20.41 -1.13 -5.79
N MET A 175 19.69 -1.78 -6.70
CA MET A 175 20.12 -3.01 -7.37
C MET A 175 20.94 -2.78 -8.63
N SER A 176 20.79 -1.61 -9.28
CA SER A 176 21.47 -1.28 -10.53
C SER A 176 21.96 0.17 -10.52
N PRO A 177 23.29 0.39 -10.54
CA PRO A 177 23.87 1.72 -10.75
C PRO A 177 23.40 2.37 -12.06
N GLU A 178 23.22 1.58 -13.12
CA GLU A 178 22.71 2.06 -14.41
C GLU A 178 21.27 2.58 -14.28
N TRP A 179 20.39 1.83 -13.59
CA TRP A 179 19.03 2.30 -13.29
C TRP A 179 19.07 3.62 -12.52
N LYS A 180 19.86 3.67 -11.45
CA LYS A 180 19.98 4.84 -10.58
C LYS A 180 20.41 6.09 -11.37
N GLN A 181 21.34 5.93 -12.30
CA GLN A 181 21.86 7.03 -13.11
C GLN A 181 20.89 7.46 -14.22
N LYS A 182 20.27 6.51 -14.94
CA LYS A 182 19.45 6.80 -16.12
C LYS A 182 17.98 7.12 -15.79
N VAL A 183 17.41 6.46 -14.78
CA VAL A 183 15.98 6.51 -14.47
C VAL A 183 15.74 7.13 -13.09
N GLY A 184 16.52 6.71 -12.10
CA GLY A 184 16.43 7.20 -10.72
C GLY A 184 15.18 6.74 -9.98
N GLU A 185 14.69 7.60 -9.07
CA GLU A 185 13.59 7.30 -8.17
C GLU A 185 12.56 8.43 -8.06
N GLY A 186 11.32 8.07 -7.74
CA GLY A 186 10.23 9.03 -7.54
C GLY A 186 8.86 8.38 -7.70
N THR A 187 7.81 9.15 -7.46
CA THR A 187 6.43 8.68 -7.73
C THR A 187 6.12 8.60 -9.23
N ALA A 188 6.93 9.25 -10.07
CA ALA A 188 6.93 9.15 -11.51
C ALA A 188 8.37 9.19 -12.03
N VAL A 189 8.67 8.41 -13.06
CA VAL A 189 9.97 8.35 -13.72
C VAL A 189 9.77 8.24 -15.23
N ALA A 190 10.80 8.57 -16.01
CA ALA A 190 10.82 8.30 -17.45
C ALA A 190 11.14 6.82 -17.69
N TRP A 191 10.11 5.99 -17.88
CA TRP A 191 10.27 4.55 -18.09
C TRP A 191 11.00 4.26 -19.42
N PRO A 192 12.05 3.42 -19.43
CA PRO A 192 12.75 3.06 -20.66
C PRO A 192 11.90 2.26 -21.65
N THR A 193 10.96 1.46 -21.14
CA THR A 193 10.10 0.59 -21.93
C THR A 193 8.82 0.24 -21.17
N GLY A 194 7.88 -0.37 -21.88
CA GLY A 194 6.66 -0.94 -21.33
C GLY A 194 5.41 -0.10 -21.56
N VAL A 195 4.31 -0.60 -20.99
CA VAL A 195 2.98 0.03 -21.08
C VAL A 195 2.50 0.47 -19.70
N GLY A 196 1.81 1.62 -19.66
CA GLY A 196 1.31 2.21 -18.43
C GLY A 196 -0.09 1.73 -18.02
N GLY A 197 -0.21 1.07 -16.88
CA GLY A 197 -1.47 0.79 -16.19
C GLY A 197 -1.79 1.87 -15.16
N LYS A 198 -3.05 2.30 -15.03
CA LYS A 198 -3.49 3.26 -14.00
C LYS A 198 -3.83 2.53 -12.70
N GLY A 199 -3.23 2.92 -11.58
CA GLY A 199 -3.44 2.24 -10.31
C GLY A 199 -2.79 0.86 -10.25
N ASN A 200 -2.89 0.20 -9.09
CA ASN A 200 -2.51 -1.21 -8.97
C ASN A 200 -3.47 -2.09 -9.79
N GLU A 201 -4.73 -1.69 -9.83
CA GLU A 201 -5.82 -2.29 -10.59
C GLU A 201 -5.47 -2.36 -12.09
N GLY A 202 -5.04 -1.24 -12.67
CA GLY A 202 -4.67 -1.18 -14.09
C GLY A 202 -3.46 -2.07 -14.41
N VAL A 203 -2.41 -2.03 -13.59
CA VAL A 203 -1.24 -2.90 -13.79
C VAL A 203 -1.62 -4.37 -13.70
N ALA A 204 -2.36 -4.78 -12.65
CA ALA A 204 -2.85 -6.14 -12.50
C ALA A 204 -3.67 -6.59 -13.72
N SER A 205 -4.56 -5.71 -14.19
CA SER A 205 -5.43 -5.96 -15.34
C SER A 205 -4.65 -6.13 -16.65
N TYR A 206 -3.61 -5.32 -16.89
CA TYR A 206 -2.72 -5.47 -18.03
C TYR A 206 -1.96 -6.79 -17.95
N VAL A 207 -1.36 -7.11 -16.80
CA VAL A 207 -0.58 -8.34 -16.65
C VAL A 207 -1.44 -9.58 -16.91
N GLN A 208 -2.65 -9.65 -16.35
CA GLN A 208 -3.55 -10.78 -16.60
C GLN A 208 -3.93 -10.99 -18.07
N ARG A 209 -4.00 -9.90 -18.87
CA ARG A 209 -4.42 -9.98 -20.28
C ARG A 209 -3.25 -10.21 -21.24
N VAL A 210 -2.09 -9.62 -20.96
CA VAL A 210 -0.96 -9.62 -21.88
C VAL A 210 -0.05 -10.81 -21.57
N LYS A 211 -0.03 -11.80 -22.46
CA LYS A 211 0.89 -12.95 -22.37
C LYS A 211 2.34 -12.45 -22.43
N GLY A 212 3.22 -13.07 -21.66
CA GLY A 212 4.63 -12.67 -21.60
C GLY A 212 4.87 -11.40 -20.77
N SER A 213 3.86 -10.87 -20.10
CA SER A 213 4.02 -9.62 -19.35
C SER A 213 4.62 -9.83 -17.96
N ILE A 214 5.27 -8.77 -17.47
CA ILE A 214 5.70 -8.60 -16.08
C ILE A 214 5.27 -7.22 -15.60
N GLY A 215 4.71 -7.14 -14.39
CA GLY A 215 4.41 -5.88 -13.71
C GLY A 215 4.69 -5.95 -12.22
N TYR A 216 4.48 -4.84 -11.53
CA TYR A 216 4.63 -4.75 -10.08
C TYR A 216 3.33 -4.23 -9.43
N VAL A 217 2.87 -4.94 -8.41
CA VAL A 217 1.66 -4.60 -7.67
C VAL A 217 1.85 -4.85 -6.18
N GLU A 218 1.10 -4.15 -5.34
CA GLU A 218 0.98 -4.51 -3.93
C GLU A 218 0.38 -5.92 -3.82
N TYR A 219 0.91 -6.73 -2.89
CA TYR A 219 0.63 -8.15 -2.77
C TYR A 219 -0.86 -8.54 -2.67
N ALA A 220 -1.71 -7.71 -2.05
CA ALA A 220 -3.15 -7.98 -1.99
C ALA A 220 -3.77 -8.09 -3.39
N TYR A 221 -3.32 -7.27 -4.35
CA TYR A 221 -3.79 -7.32 -5.73
C TYR A 221 -3.38 -8.63 -6.41
N ALA A 222 -2.14 -9.09 -6.20
CA ALA A 222 -1.69 -10.37 -6.70
C ALA A 222 -2.53 -11.53 -6.15
N LEU A 223 -2.80 -11.52 -4.83
CA LEU A 223 -3.61 -12.55 -4.17
C LEU A 223 -5.06 -12.56 -4.64
N GLN A 224 -5.73 -11.41 -4.68
CA GLN A 224 -7.13 -11.29 -5.08
C GLN A 224 -7.35 -11.72 -6.54
N ASN A 225 -6.38 -11.41 -7.40
CA ASN A 225 -6.41 -11.71 -8.82
C ASN A 225 -5.74 -13.04 -9.20
N LYS A 226 -5.30 -13.83 -8.21
CA LYS A 226 -4.64 -15.14 -8.38
C LYS A 226 -3.44 -15.08 -9.35
N MET A 227 -2.67 -14.00 -9.27
CA MET A 227 -1.55 -13.74 -10.19
C MET A 227 -0.34 -14.60 -9.84
N ALA A 228 0.48 -14.94 -10.83
CA ALA A 228 1.74 -15.63 -10.62
C ALA A 228 2.79 -14.67 -10.05
N SER A 229 2.86 -14.55 -8.72
CA SER A 229 3.89 -13.77 -8.03
C SER A 229 5.25 -14.45 -8.10
N VAL A 230 6.32 -13.67 -8.21
CA VAL A 230 7.70 -14.14 -8.35
C VAL A 230 8.41 -14.20 -6.99
N GLN A 231 9.32 -15.15 -6.80
CA GLN A 231 10.27 -15.16 -5.68
C GLN A 231 11.44 -14.22 -5.98
N LEU A 232 11.83 -13.40 -5.01
CA LEU A 232 12.99 -12.50 -5.15
C LEU A 232 14.14 -12.92 -4.25
N GLN A 233 15.36 -12.80 -4.78
CA GLN A 233 16.56 -12.88 -3.95
C GLN A 233 16.65 -11.63 -3.07
N ASN A 234 16.81 -11.83 -1.76
CA ASN A 234 17.03 -10.74 -0.82
C ASN A 234 18.50 -10.39 -0.63
N ARG A 235 18.75 -9.34 0.15
CA ARG A 235 20.09 -8.82 0.46
C ARG A 235 21.06 -9.88 0.97
N ASP A 236 20.54 -10.85 1.73
CA ASP A 236 21.32 -11.94 2.32
C ASP A 236 21.47 -13.15 1.37
N GLY A 237 21.05 -13.01 0.11
CA GLY A 237 21.20 -14.03 -0.94
C GLY A 237 20.11 -15.10 -0.98
N ASN A 238 19.08 -15.03 -0.12
CA ASN A 238 18.01 -16.02 -0.04
C ASN A 238 16.87 -15.68 -1.00
N PHE A 239 16.35 -16.67 -1.71
CA PHE A 239 15.07 -16.52 -2.43
C PHE A 239 13.92 -16.63 -1.45
N VAL A 240 13.14 -15.55 -1.35
CA VAL A 240 11.99 -15.44 -0.46
C VAL A 240 10.70 -15.32 -1.27
N THR A 241 9.62 -15.82 -0.68
CA THR A 241 8.25 -15.66 -1.23
C THR A 241 7.59 -14.47 -0.55
N PRO A 242 6.80 -13.64 -1.27
CA PRO A 242 6.08 -12.56 -0.64
C PRO A 242 5.02 -13.11 0.32
N SER A 243 5.04 -12.64 1.55
CA SER A 243 4.05 -12.93 2.59
C SER A 243 4.13 -11.86 3.67
N ALA A 244 3.13 -11.77 4.55
CA ALA A 244 3.23 -10.82 5.65
C ALA A 244 4.37 -11.14 6.62
N GLU A 245 4.76 -12.42 6.75
CA GLU A 245 5.93 -12.80 7.55
C GLU A 245 7.21 -12.22 6.95
N THR A 246 7.36 -12.25 5.63
CA THR A 246 8.56 -11.69 4.95
C THR A 246 8.54 -10.15 4.89
N PHE A 247 7.36 -9.52 4.78
CA PHE A 247 7.22 -8.06 4.91
C PHE A 247 7.52 -7.59 6.34
N LYS A 248 7.04 -8.33 7.35
CA LYS A 248 7.35 -8.06 8.76
C LYS A 248 8.84 -8.22 9.04
N ALA A 249 9.49 -9.23 8.45
CA ALA A 249 10.93 -9.43 8.58
C ALA A 249 11.72 -8.23 8.02
N ALA A 250 11.31 -7.67 6.88
CA ALA A 250 11.93 -6.47 6.31
C ALA A 250 11.79 -5.24 7.22
N ALA A 251 10.68 -5.13 7.97
CA ALA A 251 10.45 -4.03 8.90
C ALA A 251 11.06 -4.24 10.30
N ALA A 252 11.75 -5.35 10.56
CA ALA A 252 12.20 -5.72 11.91
C ALA A 252 13.27 -4.77 12.48
N GLY A 253 14.12 -4.19 11.62
CA GLY A 253 15.16 -3.24 12.00
C GLY A 253 14.72 -1.77 12.00
N ALA A 254 13.47 -1.47 11.68
CA ALA A 254 12.97 -0.10 11.55
C ALA A 254 12.70 0.53 12.93
N ASP A 255 13.49 1.52 13.32
CA ASP A 255 13.28 2.30 14.55
C ASP A 255 12.47 3.58 14.26
N TRP A 256 11.15 3.41 14.11
CA TRP A 256 10.21 4.50 13.78
C TRP A 256 10.24 5.66 14.78
N SER A 257 10.57 5.41 16.04
CA SER A 257 10.58 6.43 17.11
C SER A 257 11.68 7.47 16.96
N LYS A 258 12.75 7.14 16.23
CA LYS A 258 13.94 7.98 16.05
C LYS A 258 13.99 8.69 14.70
N VAL A 259 12.96 8.53 13.87
CA VAL A 259 12.95 9.06 12.51
C VAL A 259 12.05 10.29 12.44
N PRO A 260 12.62 11.50 12.25
CA PRO A 260 11.84 12.71 12.07
C PRO A 260 10.80 12.55 10.95
N GLY A 261 9.55 12.93 11.23
CA GLY A 261 8.44 12.82 10.28
C GLY A 261 8.10 11.40 9.83
N TYR A 262 8.62 10.37 10.50
CA TYR A 262 8.52 8.96 10.07
C TYR A 262 9.05 8.69 8.65
N TYR A 263 9.98 9.51 8.14
CA TYR A 263 10.60 9.32 6.83
C TYR A 263 11.52 8.08 6.79
N LEU A 264 10.95 6.92 6.44
CA LEU A 264 11.66 5.63 6.44
C LEU A 264 11.30 4.81 5.19
N VAL A 265 12.32 4.24 4.53
CA VAL A 265 12.17 3.38 3.34
C VAL A 265 12.62 1.95 3.64
N LEU A 266 11.75 0.96 3.34
CA LEU A 266 11.90 -0.44 3.74
C LEU A 266 12.38 -1.40 2.63
N THR A 267 12.92 -0.86 1.54
CA THR A 267 13.49 -1.66 0.45
C THR A 267 14.90 -2.14 0.77
N ASP A 268 15.25 -3.34 0.30
CA ASP A 268 16.55 -4.00 0.44
C ASP A 268 17.06 -4.06 1.90
N GLN A 269 16.16 -4.40 2.83
CA GLN A 269 16.50 -4.55 4.24
C GLN A 269 17.24 -5.89 4.49
N PRO A 270 18.21 -5.93 5.43
CA PRO A 270 18.89 -7.16 5.79
C PRO A 270 17.95 -8.14 6.50
N GLY A 271 18.32 -9.42 6.49
CA GLY A 271 17.61 -10.49 7.20
C GLY A 271 17.21 -11.64 6.28
N LYS A 272 17.50 -12.86 6.73
CA LYS A 272 17.27 -14.11 5.97
C LYS A 272 15.90 -14.23 5.31
N ASN A 273 14.85 -13.74 5.96
CA ASN A 273 13.46 -13.81 5.50
C ASN A 273 12.90 -12.46 5.03
N ALA A 274 13.71 -11.40 4.94
CA ALA A 274 13.24 -10.07 4.56
C ALA A 274 12.81 -10.05 3.09
N TRP A 275 11.59 -9.58 2.83
CA TRP A 275 11.13 -9.31 1.47
C TRP A 275 11.80 -8.05 0.91
N PRO A 276 12.41 -8.07 -0.29
CA PRO A 276 13.29 -6.99 -0.74
C PRO A 276 12.57 -5.69 -1.11
N VAL A 277 11.29 -5.78 -1.49
CA VAL A 277 10.51 -4.65 -1.99
C VAL A 277 9.35 -4.36 -1.04
N SER A 278 9.70 -4.15 0.23
CA SER A 278 8.73 -3.82 1.29
C SER A 278 8.56 -2.31 1.42
N GLY A 279 7.38 -1.87 1.84
CA GLY A 279 7.06 -0.46 2.03
C GLY A 279 6.03 -0.23 3.13
N ALA A 280 6.12 0.93 3.76
CA ALA A 280 5.06 1.45 4.61
C ALA A 280 4.23 2.46 3.81
N THR A 281 2.98 2.64 4.22
CA THR A 281 2.09 3.66 3.66
C THR A 281 1.65 4.62 4.76
N PHE A 282 1.49 5.88 4.38
CA PHE A 282 1.42 7.00 5.28
C PHE A 282 0.18 7.84 5.04
N ILE A 283 -0.36 8.39 6.13
CA ILE A 283 -1.42 9.40 6.10
C ILE A 283 -0.80 10.76 6.31
N LEU A 284 -1.28 11.72 5.52
CA LEU A 284 -0.89 13.12 5.54
C LEU A 284 -2.08 13.96 6.03
N MET A 285 -1.85 14.81 7.03
CA MET A 285 -2.85 15.72 7.56
C MET A 285 -2.20 17.07 7.88
N TYR A 286 -2.96 18.16 7.85
CA TYR A 286 -2.45 19.44 8.35
C TYR A 286 -2.21 19.42 9.86
N LYS A 287 -1.15 20.08 10.32
CA LYS A 287 -0.89 20.30 11.76
C LYS A 287 -1.95 21.22 12.36
N SER A 288 -2.30 22.29 11.65
CA SER A 288 -3.38 23.20 12.00
C SER A 288 -4.63 22.86 11.21
N GLN A 289 -5.70 22.48 11.91
CA GLN A 289 -6.90 21.92 11.31
C GLN A 289 -8.01 22.96 11.26
N PRO A 290 -8.43 23.43 10.06
CA PRO A 290 -9.52 24.41 9.94
C PRO A 290 -10.88 23.82 10.34
N LYS A 291 -11.01 22.49 10.28
CA LYS A 291 -12.18 21.71 10.68
C LYS A 291 -11.78 20.68 11.74
N PRO A 292 -11.59 21.09 13.02
CA PRO A 292 -11.08 20.21 14.07
C PRO A 292 -11.92 18.94 14.29
N GLU A 293 -13.23 19.01 14.04
CA GLU A 293 -14.16 17.88 14.11
C GLU A 293 -13.85 16.80 13.07
N LYS A 294 -13.52 17.18 11.82
CA LYS A 294 -13.09 16.24 10.76
C LYS A 294 -11.78 15.59 11.14
N ALA A 295 -10.81 16.38 11.59
CA ALA A 295 -9.50 15.87 11.98
C ALA A 295 -9.60 14.85 13.13
N ARG A 296 -10.41 15.16 14.16
CA ARG A 296 -10.67 14.22 15.27
C ARG A 296 -11.27 12.91 14.76
N GLU A 297 -12.19 12.98 13.80
CA GLU A 297 -12.82 11.79 13.25
C GLU A 297 -11.85 10.94 12.40
N VAL A 298 -10.99 11.58 11.59
CA VAL A 298 -9.90 10.89 10.88
C VAL A 298 -8.98 10.18 11.88
N LEU A 299 -8.56 10.84 12.95
CA LEU A 299 -7.70 10.24 13.97
C LEU A 299 -8.39 9.07 14.70
N LYS A 300 -9.68 9.20 15.04
CA LYS A 300 -10.46 8.10 15.63
C LYS A 300 -10.58 6.90 14.69
N PHE A 301 -10.76 7.13 13.39
CA PHE A 301 -10.82 6.07 12.38
C PHE A 301 -9.51 5.26 12.36
N PHE A 302 -8.36 5.94 12.26
CA PHE A 302 -7.07 5.26 12.23
C PHE A 302 -6.69 4.63 13.58
N ASP A 303 -7.01 5.27 14.71
CA ASP A 303 -6.84 4.66 16.04
C ASP A 303 -7.66 3.37 16.20
N TRP A 304 -8.93 3.39 15.79
CA TRP A 304 -9.77 2.19 15.76
C TRP A 304 -9.17 1.10 14.87
N ALA A 305 -8.65 1.47 13.69
CA ALA A 305 -8.03 0.53 12.78
C ALA A 305 -6.80 -0.15 13.40
N TYR A 306 -5.93 0.62 14.08
CA TYR A 306 -4.79 0.08 14.83
C TYR A 306 -5.23 -0.87 15.95
N PHE A 307 -6.25 -0.50 16.72
CA PHE A 307 -6.78 -1.36 17.78
C PHE A 307 -7.33 -2.68 17.24
N ARG A 308 -8.12 -2.62 16.15
CA ARG A 308 -8.70 -3.81 15.51
C ARG A 308 -7.61 -4.76 15.01
N MET A 309 -6.54 -4.24 14.41
CA MET A 309 -5.39 -5.04 13.99
C MET A 309 -4.74 -5.78 15.16
N ARG A 310 -4.54 -5.11 16.30
CA ARG A 310 -3.96 -5.73 17.50
C ARG A 310 -4.85 -6.84 18.08
N SER A 311 -6.16 -6.65 18.12
CA SER A 311 -7.10 -7.64 18.65
C SER A 311 -7.10 -8.95 17.84
N ARG A 312 -7.01 -8.86 16.50
CA ARG A 312 -6.93 -10.02 15.60
C ARG A 312 -5.62 -10.80 15.73
N ASP A 313 -4.52 -10.12 16.07
CA ASP A 313 -3.23 -10.78 16.30
C ASP A 313 -3.21 -11.54 17.65
N ARG A 314 -3.91 -11.03 18.67
CA ARG A 314 -4.01 -11.67 19.99
C ARG A 314 -4.95 -12.88 20.03
N SER A 315 -5.98 -12.91 19.16
CA SER A 315 -6.94 -14.02 19.08
C SER A 315 -6.48 -15.17 18.18
N ARG A 316 -5.22 -15.16 17.69
CA ARG A 316 -4.66 -16.24 16.85
C ARG A 316 -4.07 -17.36 17.71
N THR A 317 -4.76 -18.48 17.82
CA THR A 317 -4.24 -19.74 18.37
C THR A 317 -3.27 -20.41 17.38
N PRO A 318 -2.11 -20.96 17.83
CA PRO A 318 -1.25 -21.74 16.96
C PRO A 318 -2.01 -22.97 16.43
N GLY A 319 -2.14 -23.11 15.10
CA GLY A 319 -2.69 -24.31 14.46
C GLY A 319 -4.11 -24.24 13.91
N SER A 320 -4.83 -23.12 14.02
CA SER A 320 -6.17 -23.00 13.40
C SER A 320 -6.08 -22.78 11.88
N PRO A 321 -6.97 -23.40 11.06
CA PRO A 321 -6.94 -23.28 9.60
C PRO A 321 -7.03 -21.83 9.14
N ARG A 322 -6.13 -21.47 8.20
CA ARG A 322 -5.94 -20.12 7.70
C ARG A 322 -7.17 -19.65 6.92
N LEU A 323 -8.02 -18.82 7.52
CA LEU A 323 -8.91 -17.95 6.75
C LEU A 323 -8.06 -16.98 5.93
N LYS A 324 -8.30 -16.94 4.60
CA LYS A 324 -7.64 -16.09 3.60
C LYS A 324 -7.90 -14.60 3.87
N THR A 325 -7.27 -14.05 4.91
CA THR A 325 -7.39 -12.62 5.25
C THR A 325 -6.02 -11.97 5.36
N LEU A 326 -5.89 -10.82 4.67
CA LEU A 326 -4.72 -9.93 4.60
C LEU A 326 -4.07 -9.74 5.98
N PRO A 327 -2.75 -9.97 6.14
CA PRO A 327 -2.16 -10.02 7.47
C PRO A 327 -1.60 -8.65 7.90
N ALA A 328 -1.79 -8.36 9.18
CA ALA A 328 -1.51 -7.07 9.82
C ALA A 328 -0.08 -6.96 10.38
N SER A 329 0.43 -5.73 10.35
CA SER A 329 1.72 -5.26 10.87
C SER A 329 1.78 -5.22 12.40
N ARG A 330 2.89 -5.68 12.99
CA ARG A 330 3.14 -5.67 14.45
C ARG A 330 4.11 -4.58 14.93
N SER A 331 4.61 -3.68 14.08
CA SER A 331 5.73 -2.79 14.44
C SER A 331 5.47 -1.29 14.31
N ILE A 332 4.27 -0.86 13.92
CA ILE A 332 4.00 0.57 13.79
C ILE A 332 3.27 1.06 15.05
N ARG A 333 4.04 1.51 16.04
CA ARG A 333 3.55 2.51 16.99
C ARG A 333 4.34 3.81 16.75
N PRO A 334 3.65 4.96 16.66
CA PRO A 334 4.30 6.24 16.88
C PRO A 334 4.93 6.32 18.28
#